data_AF-A0A852YBV6-F1
#
_entry.id   AF-A0A852YBV6-F1
#
_cell.length_a   1.000
_cell.length_b   1.000
_cell.length_c   1.000
_cell.angle_alpha   90.00
_cell.angle_beta   90.00
_cell.angle_gamma   90.00
#
_symmetry.space_group_name_H-M   'P 1'
#
loop_
_entity.id
_entity.type
_entity.pdbx_description
1 polymer ?
#
loop_
_entity_poly.entity_id
_entity_poly.type
_entity_poly.pdbx_seq_one_letter_code
_entity_poly.pdbx_strand_id
1 'polypeptide(L)'
;MPDTSASRDDGTPGAASTGATSAAAGAPAAGPLGGPRPLDRWFALRLDETRVWDALAPGPSLEVVQTRISSAPQAFLAESISLRALTGDVLAGAPDHVLASALAIADEAQHDPAARQGAALALWLWASDELLTPFAPPLDARWAHSSIGALAFRLAPLVEPRRWLADDESREEAARLFLLWAGRLPAGEDATTARARWERRDTIARDAALRELVADEEHRRRIQAALAEKRAAEAAARYSHE
;
A
#
# COMPACT_ATOMS: atom_id res chain seq x y z
N MET A 1 34.29 -57.45 -17.70
CA MET A 1 35.27 -58.46 -17.23
C MET A 1 36.66 -57.83 -17.31
N PRO A 2 37.35 -57.56 -16.20
CA PRO A 2 36.89 -57.38 -14.81
C PRO A 2 37.02 -55.89 -14.37
N ASP A 3 36.40 -55.33 -13.34
CA ASP A 3 35.87 -55.75 -12.04
C ASP A 3 36.68 -55.09 -10.89
N THR A 4 36.04 -54.92 -9.74
CA THR A 4 36.58 -54.63 -8.39
C THR A 4 36.53 -53.16 -7.92
N SER A 5 35.45 -52.70 -7.26
CA SER A 5 35.11 -52.80 -5.81
C SER A 5 35.61 -51.59 -5.02
N ALA A 6 34.75 -50.71 -4.50
CA ALA A 6 33.95 -50.82 -3.28
C ALA A 6 34.77 -50.65 -1.98
N SER A 7 34.43 -49.64 -1.18
CA SER A 7 34.27 -49.85 0.26
C SER A 7 33.33 -48.80 0.87
N ARG A 8 32.30 -49.32 1.53
CA ARG A 8 31.47 -48.68 2.55
C ARG A 8 32.26 -48.59 3.86
N ASP A 9 31.88 -47.63 4.71
CA ASP A 9 31.77 -47.75 6.18
C ASP A 9 30.95 -46.50 6.60
N ASP A 10 29.64 -46.61 6.89
CA ASP A 10 28.98 -47.06 8.13
C ASP A 10 29.50 -46.41 9.43
N GLY A 11 28.60 -45.64 10.07
CA GLY A 11 28.86 -44.95 11.33
C GLY A 11 27.69 -44.06 11.80
N THR A 12 26.51 -44.63 12.03
CA THR A 12 25.46 -44.10 12.94
C THR A 12 25.75 -44.58 14.39
N PRO A 13 25.07 -44.14 15.47
CA PRO A 13 24.23 -42.95 15.72
C PRO A 13 24.63 -42.16 17.00
N GLY A 14 24.15 -40.93 17.14
CA GLY A 14 24.27 -40.15 18.38
C GLY A 14 23.00 -39.36 18.67
N ALA A 15 22.20 -39.83 19.62
CA ALA A 15 21.02 -39.16 20.14
C ALA A 15 21.37 -38.23 21.33
N ALA A 16 20.76 -37.04 21.38
CA ALA A 16 20.32 -36.29 22.58
C ALA A 16 20.03 -34.84 22.13
N SER A 17 18.78 -34.39 22.19
CA SER A 17 18.16 -33.68 23.32
C SER A 17 18.12 -32.16 23.11
N THR A 18 16.89 -31.68 22.88
CA THR A 18 16.22 -30.56 23.56
C THR A 18 16.96 -29.23 23.72
N GLY A 19 16.46 -28.21 23.02
CA GLY A 19 16.84 -26.81 23.24
C GLY A 19 15.94 -25.86 22.46
N ALA A 20 14.66 -25.79 22.84
CA ALA A 20 13.75 -24.73 22.38
C ALA A 20 14.33 -23.37 22.80
N THR A 21 14.81 -22.60 21.85
CA THR A 21 15.13 -21.17 22.06
C THR A 21 14.15 -20.35 21.25
N SER A 22 13.17 -19.83 22.00
CA SER A 22 12.28 -18.74 21.62
C SER A 22 13.11 -17.55 21.13
N ALA A 23 13.16 -17.35 19.81
CA ALA A 23 13.57 -16.09 19.23
C ALA A 23 12.33 -15.19 19.22
N ALA A 24 12.15 -14.46 20.31
CA ALA A 24 11.22 -13.34 20.37
C ALA A 24 11.53 -12.40 19.20
N ALA A 25 10.56 -12.26 18.31
CA ALA A 25 10.55 -11.26 17.25
C ALA A 25 10.62 -9.89 17.93
N GLY A 26 11.84 -9.34 18.03
CA GLY A 26 12.07 -7.96 18.41
C GLY A 26 11.42 -7.07 17.37
N ALA A 27 10.34 -6.40 17.75
CA ALA A 27 9.79 -5.29 16.98
C ALA A 27 10.94 -4.32 16.66
N PRO A 28 11.08 -3.84 15.41
CA PRO A 28 12.13 -2.89 15.09
C PRO A 28 11.93 -1.63 15.93
N ALA A 29 12.95 -1.33 16.74
CA ALA A 29 13.02 -0.13 17.55
C ALA A 29 12.87 1.11 16.65
N ALA A 30 11.83 1.90 16.91
CA ALA A 30 11.66 3.22 16.31
C ALA A 30 12.76 4.15 16.84
N GLY A 31 13.89 4.19 16.15
CA GLY A 31 14.95 5.16 16.39
C GLY A 31 14.53 6.57 15.94
N PRO A 32 14.97 7.65 16.63
CA PRO A 32 14.61 9.01 16.31
C PRO A 32 15.59 9.59 15.28
N LEU A 33 15.40 9.26 14.01
CA LEU A 33 16.03 9.93 12.87
C LEU A 33 15.05 9.90 11.69
N GLY A 34 14.57 11.05 11.26
CA GLY A 34 13.79 11.15 10.03
C GLY A 34 12.67 12.17 10.15
N GLY A 35 12.45 12.94 9.09
CA GLY A 35 11.29 13.82 8.97
C GLY A 35 9.97 13.06 9.08
N PRO A 36 8.83 13.78 9.00
CA PRO A 36 7.50 13.15 9.02
C PRO A 36 7.41 12.03 7.99
N ARG A 37 6.81 10.89 8.38
CA ARG A 37 6.71 9.70 7.53
C ARG A 37 5.88 10.04 6.29
N PRO A 38 6.05 9.33 5.15
CA PRO A 38 5.26 9.59 3.95
C PRO A 38 3.75 9.64 4.21
N LEU A 39 3.21 8.78 5.09
CA LEU A 39 1.79 8.82 5.46
C LEU A 39 1.38 10.08 6.25
N ASP A 40 2.28 10.66 7.06
CA ASP A 40 2.03 11.95 7.72
C ASP A 40 1.92 13.08 6.68
N ARG A 41 2.71 12.99 5.59
CA ARG A 41 2.62 13.92 4.46
C ARG A 41 1.27 13.83 3.77
N TRP A 42 0.77 12.62 3.56
CA TRP A 42 -0.58 12.42 3.01
C TRP A 42 -1.64 13.18 3.81
N PHE A 43 -1.64 13.03 5.14
CA PHE A 43 -2.59 13.76 5.99
C PHE A 43 -2.36 15.27 6.00
N ALA A 44 -1.11 15.72 5.85
CA ALA A 44 -0.75 17.13 5.75
C ALA A 44 -1.24 17.78 4.45
N LEU A 45 -1.46 17.01 3.37
CA LEU A 45 -2.06 17.53 2.13
C LEU A 45 -3.52 17.98 2.31
N ARG A 46 -4.19 17.58 3.41
CA ARG A 46 -5.58 17.98 3.75
C ARG A 46 -6.58 17.78 2.60
N LEU A 47 -6.38 16.73 1.81
CA LEU A 47 -7.27 16.40 0.72
C LEU A 47 -8.61 15.86 1.26
N ASP A 48 -9.71 16.35 0.71
CA ASP A 48 -11.07 15.99 1.11
C ASP A 48 -11.62 14.89 0.20
N GLU A 49 -11.53 13.64 0.67
CA GLU A 49 -12.01 12.47 -0.08
C GLU A 49 -13.51 12.56 -0.40
N THR A 50 -14.34 13.10 0.50
CA THR A 50 -15.79 13.23 0.25
C THR A 50 -16.04 14.14 -0.94
N ARG A 51 -15.36 15.30 -0.95
CA ARG A 51 -15.44 16.25 -2.06
C ARG A 51 -14.93 15.66 -3.37
N VAL A 52 -13.92 14.79 -3.33
CA VAL A 52 -13.44 14.09 -4.53
C VAL A 52 -14.53 13.16 -5.07
N TRP A 53 -15.14 12.33 -4.21
CA TRP A 53 -16.23 11.44 -4.59
C TRP A 53 -17.40 12.19 -5.24
N ASP A 54 -17.78 13.35 -4.70
CA ASP A 54 -18.85 14.19 -5.25
C ASP A 54 -18.50 14.82 -6.60
N ALA A 55 -17.21 14.99 -6.89
CA ALA A 55 -16.70 15.64 -8.09
C ALA A 55 -16.26 14.65 -9.20
N LEU A 56 -16.41 13.34 -8.99
CA LEU A 56 -15.96 12.34 -9.96
C LEU A 56 -16.78 12.40 -11.24
N ALA A 57 -16.06 12.31 -12.36
CA ALA A 57 -16.65 12.18 -13.68
C ALA A 57 -16.24 10.84 -14.33
N PRO A 58 -16.96 10.35 -15.35
CA PRO A 58 -16.55 9.17 -16.10
C PRO A 58 -15.12 9.29 -16.63
N GLY A 59 -14.34 8.23 -16.47
CA GLY A 59 -12.94 8.18 -16.86
C GLY A 59 -12.59 6.91 -17.64
N PRO A 60 -11.29 6.69 -17.89
CA PRO A 60 -10.82 5.57 -18.70
C PRO A 60 -11.12 4.22 -18.01
N SER A 61 -11.03 3.14 -18.79
CA SER A 61 -11.18 1.81 -18.22
C SER A 61 -10.05 1.50 -17.24
N LEU A 62 -10.39 0.76 -16.18
CA LEU A 62 -9.42 0.34 -15.19
C LEU A 62 -8.29 -0.50 -15.82
N GLU A 63 -8.64 -1.33 -16.80
CA GLU A 63 -7.71 -2.18 -17.54
C GLU A 63 -6.63 -1.38 -18.27
N VAL A 64 -6.97 -0.25 -18.90
CA VAL A 64 -5.99 0.60 -19.58
C VAL A 64 -5.00 1.21 -18.58
N VAL A 65 -5.49 1.66 -17.42
CA VAL A 65 -4.62 2.18 -16.35
C VAL A 65 -3.72 1.07 -15.80
N GLN A 66 -4.27 -0.10 -15.49
CA GLN A 66 -3.49 -1.24 -14.99
C GLN A 66 -2.42 -1.68 -16.00
N THR A 67 -2.76 -1.72 -17.29
CA THR A 67 -1.80 -2.07 -18.35
C THR A 67 -0.64 -1.08 -18.40
N ARG A 68 -0.92 0.22 -18.26
CA ARG A 68 0.13 1.23 -18.21
C ARG A 68 0.98 1.12 -16.95
N ILE A 69 0.40 0.80 -15.80
CA ILE A 69 1.17 0.54 -14.58
C ILE A 69 2.12 -0.63 -14.81
N SER A 70 1.64 -1.79 -15.27
CA SER A 70 2.50 -2.97 -15.46
C SER A 70 3.56 -2.79 -16.56
N SER A 71 3.32 -1.90 -17.53
CA SER A 71 4.26 -1.59 -18.60
C SER A 71 5.14 -0.36 -18.33
N ALA A 72 5.22 0.12 -17.08
CA ALA A 72 6.01 1.30 -16.74
C ALA A 72 7.50 1.11 -17.10
N PRO A 73 8.14 2.05 -17.82
CA PRO A 73 9.55 1.93 -18.16
C PRO A 73 10.42 1.92 -16.91
N GLN A 74 11.37 0.97 -16.81
CA GLN A 74 12.27 0.85 -15.65
C GLN A 74 13.08 2.12 -15.37
N ALA A 75 13.31 2.94 -16.39
CA ALA A 75 13.92 4.25 -16.24
C ALA A 75 13.20 5.10 -15.19
N PHE A 76 11.85 5.12 -15.17
CA PHE A 76 11.06 5.88 -14.19
C PHE A 76 11.35 5.48 -12.73
N LEU A 77 11.75 4.23 -12.49
CA LEU A 77 12.06 3.72 -11.16
C LEU A 77 13.52 3.92 -10.75
N ALA A 78 14.37 4.40 -11.66
CA ALA A 78 15.78 4.60 -11.39
C ALA A 78 16.01 5.77 -10.41
N GLU A 79 16.93 5.58 -9.46
CA GLU A 79 17.32 6.59 -8.47
C GLU A 79 18.01 7.81 -9.09
N SER A 80 18.50 7.69 -10.33
CA SER A 80 19.14 8.76 -11.08
C SER A 80 18.17 9.83 -11.61
N ILE A 81 16.86 9.54 -11.66
CA ILE A 81 15.87 10.51 -12.14
C ILE A 81 15.71 11.67 -11.14
N SER A 82 15.57 12.89 -11.65
CA SER A 82 15.10 14.02 -10.87
C SER A 82 13.57 14.07 -10.95
N LEU A 83 12.87 13.74 -9.87
CA LEU A 83 11.41 13.84 -9.86
C LEU A 83 10.93 15.26 -10.14
N ARG A 84 11.65 16.27 -9.65
CA ARG A 84 11.32 17.68 -9.90
C ARG A 84 11.36 18.00 -11.39
N ALA A 85 12.42 17.59 -12.09
CA ALA A 85 12.55 17.82 -13.52
C ALA A 85 11.46 17.06 -14.30
N LEU A 86 11.26 15.78 -13.97
CA LEU A 86 10.22 14.96 -14.57
C LEU A 86 8.82 15.57 -14.39
N THR A 87 8.48 16.08 -13.20
CA THR A 87 7.22 16.78 -12.95
C THR A 87 7.08 18.03 -13.81
N GLY A 88 8.16 18.81 -13.95
CA GLY A 88 8.18 20.00 -14.80
C GLY A 88 7.91 19.67 -16.27
N ASP A 89 8.52 18.60 -16.78
CA ASP A 89 8.36 18.16 -18.16
C ASP A 89 6.95 17.59 -18.41
N VAL A 90 6.49 16.68 -17.54
CA VAL A 90 5.18 16.00 -17.68
C VAL A 90 4.00 16.96 -17.51
N LEU A 91 4.13 17.97 -16.64
CA LEU A 91 3.04 18.90 -16.33
C LEU A 91 3.28 20.31 -16.87
N ALA A 92 4.10 20.45 -17.92
CA ALA A 92 4.43 21.76 -18.51
C ALA A 92 3.20 22.57 -18.96
N GLY A 93 2.12 21.89 -19.36
CA GLY A 93 0.85 22.52 -19.75
C GLY A 93 -0.19 22.67 -18.63
N ALA A 94 0.11 22.25 -17.40
CA ALA A 94 -0.82 22.32 -16.29
C ALA A 94 -0.95 23.75 -15.72
N PRO A 95 -2.06 24.10 -15.06
CA PRO A 95 -2.18 25.39 -14.36
C PRO A 95 -1.07 25.59 -13.32
N ASP A 96 -0.57 26.83 -13.18
CA ASP A 96 0.58 27.15 -12.30
C ASP A 96 0.46 26.60 -10.87
N HIS A 97 -0.72 26.70 -10.27
CA HIS A 97 -0.96 26.22 -8.90
C HIS A 97 -0.90 24.68 -8.78
N VAL A 98 -1.28 23.96 -9.85
CA VAL A 98 -1.18 22.51 -9.94
C VAL A 98 0.28 22.12 -10.07
N LEU A 99 1.01 22.77 -10.98
CA LEU A 99 2.43 22.52 -11.20
C LEU A 99 3.23 22.81 -9.92
N ALA A 100 2.99 23.95 -9.26
CA ALA A 100 3.64 24.30 -8.00
C ALA A 100 3.37 23.24 -6.90
N SER A 101 2.13 22.77 -6.77
CA SER A 101 1.77 21.73 -5.80
C SER A 101 2.42 20.39 -6.15
N ALA A 102 2.44 19.99 -7.42
CA ALA A 102 3.09 18.76 -7.87
C ALA A 102 4.61 18.80 -7.68
N LEU A 103 5.25 19.96 -7.90
CA LEU A 103 6.68 20.15 -7.64
C LEU A 103 7.01 20.04 -6.15
N ALA A 104 6.16 20.59 -5.27
CA ALA A 104 6.33 20.43 -3.82
C ALA A 104 6.22 18.96 -3.40
N ILE A 105 5.24 18.22 -3.95
CA ILE A 105 5.10 16.78 -3.73
C ILE A 105 6.34 16.02 -4.23
N ALA A 106 6.85 16.36 -5.42
CA ALA A 106 8.03 15.74 -6.00
C ALA A 106 9.29 15.98 -5.14
N ASP A 107 9.48 17.20 -4.65
CA ASP A 107 10.60 17.55 -3.76
C ASP A 107 10.53 16.74 -2.45
N GLU A 108 9.35 16.60 -1.86
CA GLU A 108 9.17 15.82 -0.64
C GLU A 108 9.34 14.31 -0.88
N ALA A 109 8.76 13.78 -1.96
CA ALA A 109 8.83 12.36 -2.30
C ALA A 109 10.24 11.88 -2.63
N GLN A 110 11.10 12.76 -3.15
CA GLN A 110 12.49 12.45 -3.52
C GLN A 110 13.31 11.85 -2.36
N HIS A 111 12.94 12.14 -1.10
CA HIS A 111 13.69 11.74 0.09
C HIS A 111 13.36 10.34 0.61
N ASP A 112 12.28 9.71 0.14
CA ASP A 112 11.87 8.36 0.55
C ASP A 112 11.79 7.45 -0.69
N PRO A 113 12.49 6.29 -0.72
CA PRO A 113 12.54 5.43 -1.90
C PRO A 113 11.17 4.96 -2.40
N ALA A 114 10.25 4.62 -1.48
CA ALA A 114 8.92 4.14 -1.85
C ALA A 114 8.08 5.30 -2.37
N ALA A 115 8.03 6.43 -1.64
CA ALA A 115 7.28 7.61 -2.07
C ALA A 115 7.78 8.13 -3.42
N ARG A 116 9.09 8.12 -3.63
CA ARG A 116 9.73 8.48 -4.90
C ARG A 116 9.22 7.60 -6.04
N GLN A 117 9.26 6.29 -5.88
CA GLN A 117 8.77 5.36 -6.90
C GLN A 117 7.26 5.51 -7.14
N GLY A 118 6.48 5.73 -6.08
CA GLY A 118 5.05 6.01 -6.19
C GLY A 118 4.75 7.26 -7.01
N ALA A 119 5.47 8.36 -6.74
CA ALA A 119 5.38 9.59 -7.51
C ALA A 119 5.81 9.39 -8.97
N ALA A 120 6.89 8.65 -9.21
CA ALA A 120 7.36 8.35 -10.56
C ALA A 120 6.34 7.55 -11.38
N LEU A 121 5.69 6.55 -10.78
CA LEU A 121 4.63 5.78 -11.44
C LEU A 121 3.39 6.63 -11.73
N ALA A 122 3.05 7.56 -10.84
CA ALA A 122 1.98 8.53 -11.10
C ALA A 122 2.34 9.43 -12.30
N LEU A 123 3.57 9.95 -12.35
CA LEU A 123 4.06 10.79 -13.45
C LEU A 123 4.14 10.01 -14.75
N TRP A 124 4.48 8.72 -14.72
CA TRP A 124 4.38 7.85 -15.88
C TRP A 124 2.94 7.77 -16.40
N LEU A 125 1.93 7.62 -15.52
CA LEU A 125 0.54 7.59 -15.96
C LEU A 125 0.13 8.89 -16.65
N TRP A 126 0.55 10.05 -16.14
CA TRP A 126 0.33 11.34 -16.81
C TRP A 126 1.09 11.45 -18.14
N ALA A 127 2.37 11.13 -18.18
CA ALA A 127 3.19 11.19 -19.39
C ALA A 127 2.71 10.22 -20.48
N SER A 128 2.23 9.04 -20.07
CA SER A 128 1.75 8.01 -21.00
C SER A 128 0.50 8.43 -21.75
N ASP A 129 -0.23 9.45 -21.29
CA ASP A 129 -1.37 10.02 -22.01
C ASP A 129 -0.97 10.63 -23.36
N GLU A 130 0.19 11.28 -23.41
CA GLU A 130 0.75 11.87 -24.62
C GLU A 130 1.65 10.88 -25.40
N LEU A 131 2.38 10.02 -24.68
CA LEU A 131 3.36 9.10 -25.28
C LEU A 131 2.73 7.84 -25.89
N LEU A 132 1.55 7.43 -25.42
CA LEU A 132 0.80 6.29 -25.94
C LEU A 132 -0.50 6.79 -26.59
N THR A 133 -1.50 5.92 -26.69
CA THR A 133 -2.87 6.35 -27.04
C THR A 133 -3.47 7.13 -25.86
N PRO A 134 -4.01 8.34 -26.04
CA PRO A 134 -4.65 9.09 -24.97
C PRO A 134 -5.76 8.32 -24.25
N PHE A 135 -5.95 8.60 -22.97
CA PHE A 135 -7.07 8.10 -22.19
C PHE A 135 -8.38 8.60 -22.79
N ALA A 136 -9.38 7.71 -22.82
CA ALA A 136 -10.73 8.04 -23.27
C ALA A 136 -11.72 7.63 -22.19
N PRO A 137 -12.43 8.57 -21.55
CA PRO A 137 -12.25 10.03 -21.59
C PRO A 137 -10.87 10.53 -21.08
N PRO A 138 -10.42 11.73 -21.49
CA PRO A 138 -9.11 12.26 -21.10
C PRO A 138 -9.04 12.58 -19.60
N LEU A 139 -7.83 12.57 -19.05
CA LEU A 139 -7.59 13.07 -17.70
C LEU A 139 -7.64 14.60 -17.67
N ASP A 140 -7.91 15.17 -16.49
CA ASP A 140 -7.86 16.62 -16.30
C ASP A 140 -6.69 16.97 -15.38
N ALA A 141 -5.70 17.68 -15.95
CA ALA A 141 -4.47 18.06 -15.28
C ALA A 141 -4.70 18.79 -13.95
N ARG A 142 -5.87 19.41 -13.71
CA ARG A 142 -6.21 20.02 -12.41
C ARG A 142 -6.09 19.06 -11.23
N TRP A 143 -6.21 17.76 -11.48
CA TRP A 143 -6.11 16.70 -10.48
C TRP A 143 -4.72 16.05 -10.38
N ALA A 144 -3.75 16.47 -11.19
CA ALA A 144 -2.45 15.81 -11.27
C ALA A 144 -1.74 15.73 -9.92
N HIS A 145 -1.60 16.86 -9.22
CA HIS A 145 -0.96 16.92 -7.91
C HIS A 145 -1.59 15.95 -6.88
N SER A 146 -2.92 15.87 -6.83
CA SER A 146 -3.64 14.98 -5.91
C SER A 146 -3.36 13.50 -6.20
N SER A 147 -3.41 13.09 -7.47
CA SER A 147 -3.10 11.71 -7.87
C SER A 147 -1.64 11.31 -7.61
N ILE A 148 -0.70 12.24 -7.83
CA ILE A 148 0.72 12.04 -7.55
C ILE A 148 0.93 11.89 -6.04
N GLY A 149 0.36 12.79 -5.24
CA GLY A 149 0.43 12.74 -3.78
C GLY A 149 -0.20 11.47 -3.20
N ALA A 150 -1.32 11.00 -3.77
CA ALA A 150 -1.96 9.77 -3.33
C ALA A 150 -1.09 8.54 -3.54
N LEU A 151 -0.50 8.37 -4.73
CA LEU A 151 0.40 7.23 -4.96
C LEU A 151 1.69 7.35 -4.13
N ALA A 152 2.30 8.54 -4.05
CA ALA A 152 3.55 8.76 -3.34
C ALA A 152 3.42 8.61 -1.81
N PHE A 153 2.38 9.20 -1.22
CA PHE A 153 2.32 9.37 0.24
C PHE A 153 1.26 8.53 0.92
N ARG A 154 0.23 8.07 0.18
CA ARG A 154 -0.81 7.20 0.75
C ARG A 154 -0.50 5.72 0.53
N LEU A 155 -0.25 5.32 -0.72
CA LEU A 155 -0.13 3.91 -1.07
C LEU A 155 1.30 3.36 -0.99
N ALA A 156 2.28 4.06 -1.58
CA ALA A 156 3.66 3.57 -1.62
C ALA A 156 4.26 3.21 -0.25
N PRO A 157 4.01 3.95 0.85
CA PRO A 157 4.50 3.54 2.18
C PRO A 157 3.84 2.27 2.75
N LEU A 158 2.75 1.77 2.16
CA LEU A 158 2.00 0.59 2.62
C LEU A 158 2.19 -0.60 1.69
N VAL A 159 2.22 -0.34 0.37
CA VAL A 159 2.37 -1.33 -0.68
C VAL A 159 3.51 -0.89 -1.57
N GLU A 160 4.62 -1.63 -1.49
CA GLU A 160 5.84 -1.37 -2.26
C GLU A 160 5.51 -1.18 -3.77
N PRO A 161 5.91 -0.06 -4.41
CA PRO A 161 5.55 0.25 -5.80
C PRO A 161 5.91 -0.84 -6.82
N ARG A 162 6.97 -1.61 -6.57
CA ARG A 162 7.32 -2.77 -7.40
C ARG A 162 6.23 -3.85 -7.45
N ARG A 163 5.42 -3.99 -6.39
CA ARG A 163 4.27 -4.89 -6.38
C ARG A 163 3.17 -4.42 -7.31
N TRP A 164 2.99 -3.11 -7.50
CA TRP A 164 1.99 -2.60 -8.43
C TRP A 164 2.30 -3.02 -9.87
N LEU A 165 3.57 -3.27 -10.20
CA LEU A 165 3.96 -3.77 -11.52
C LEU A 165 3.65 -5.26 -11.70
N ALA A 166 3.81 -6.05 -10.65
CA ALA A 166 3.86 -7.52 -10.73
C ALA A 166 2.60 -8.23 -10.22
N ASP A 167 1.87 -7.62 -9.29
CA ASP A 167 0.76 -8.22 -8.57
C ASP A 167 -0.57 -7.56 -8.95
N ASP A 168 -1.53 -8.36 -9.39
CA ASP A 168 -2.81 -7.88 -9.93
C ASP A 168 -3.63 -7.11 -8.90
N GLU A 169 -3.63 -7.54 -7.63
CA GLU A 169 -4.39 -6.87 -6.57
C GLU A 169 -3.80 -5.51 -6.24
N SER A 170 -2.48 -5.47 -6.03
CA SER A 170 -1.74 -4.22 -5.74
C SER A 170 -1.85 -3.24 -6.90
N ARG A 171 -1.85 -3.75 -8.14
CA ARG A 171 -2.03 -2.94 -9.36
C ARG A 171 -3.45 -2.39 -9.49
N GLU A 172 -4.46 -3.20 -9.17
CA GLU A 172 -5.84 -2.75 -9.14
C GLU A 172 -6.03 -1.63 -8.12
N GLU A 173 -5.47 -1.78 -6.91
CA GLU A 173 -5.53 -0.77 -5.86
C GLU A 173 -4.87 0.54 -6.33
N ALA A 174 -3.65 0.48 -6.87
CA ALA A 174 -2.95 1.65 -7.39
C ALA A 174 -3.73 2.34 -8.52
N ALA A 175 -4.28 1.57 -9.46
CA ALA A 175 -5.08 2.10 -10.57
C ALA A 175 -6.38 2.79 -10.09
N ARG A 176 -7.08 2.19 -9.12
CA ARG A 176 -8.30 2.78 -8.52
C ARG A 176 -7.98 4.05 -7.74
N LEU A 177 -6.92 4.02 -6.94
CA LEU A 177 -6.49 5.18 -6.16
C LEU A 177 -6.06 6.33 -7.08
N PHE A 178 -5.31 6.03 -8.15
CA PHE A 178 -4.95 7.02 -9.16
C PHE A 178 -6.19 7.66 -9.79
N LEU A 179 -7.16 6.86 -10.27
CA LEU A 179 -8.37 7.38 -10.90
C LEU A 179 -9.22 8.22 -9.95
N LEU A 180 -9.41 7.75 -8.72
CA LEU A 180 -10.11 8.50 -7.66
C LEU A 180 -9.49 9.89 -7.50
N TRP A 181 -8.18 9.96 -7.29
CA TRP A 181 -7.47 11.22 -7.07
C TRP A 181 -7.16 12.01 -8.35
N ALA A 182 -7.42 11.43 -9.53
CA ALA A 182 -7.48 12.10 -10.82
C ALA A 182 -8.89 12.63 -11.15
N GLY A 183 -9.85 12.49 -10.23
CA GLY A 183 -11.22 12.97 -10.41
C GLY A 183 -12.06 12.11 -11.37
N ARG A 184 -11.74 10.82 -11.50
CA ARG A 184 -12.32 9.90 -12.48
C ARG A 184 -12.92 8.63 -11.86
N LEU A 185 -14.07 8.21 -12.37
CA LEU A 185 -14.60 6.86 -12.19
C LEU A 185 -14.00 5.92 -13.25
N PRO A 186 -13.72 4.65 -12.92
CA PRO A 186 -13.43 3.65 -13.94
C PRO A 186 -14.58 3.52 -14.94
N ALA A 187 -14.27 3.34 -16.23
CA ALA A 187 -15.29 3.17 -17.25
C ALA A 187 -16.26 2.01 -16.92
N GLY A 188 -17.56 2.27 -17.03
CA GLY A 188 -18.62 1.30 -16.74
C GLY A 188 -18.97 1.14 -15.26
N GLU A 189 -18.34 1.89 -14.35
CA GLU A 189 -18.71 1.93 -12.94
C GLU A 189 -19.45 3.24 -12.62
N ASP A 190 -20.55 3.15 -11.87
CA ASP A 190 -21.16 4.30 -11.20
C ASP A 190 -20.44 4.61 -9.87
N ALA A 191 -20.74 5.76 -9.27
CA ALA A 191 -20.07 6.20 -8.04
C ALA A 191 -20.24 5.20 -6.88
N THR A 192 -21.43 4.63 -6.72
CA THR A 192 -21.72 3.63 -5.68
C THR A 192 -20.90 2.37 -5.87
N THR A 193 -20.86 1.83 -7.09
CA THR A 193 -20.10 0.63 -7.45
C THR A 193 -18.60 0.86 -7.30
N ALA A 194 -18.10 1.99 -7.79
CA ALA A 194 -16.68 2.34 -7.69
C ALA A 194 -16.24 2.48 -6.24
N ARG A 195 -17.06 3.10 -5.39
CA ARG A 195 -16.79 3.24 -3.96
C ARG A 195 -16.78 1.90 -3.24
N ALA A 196 -17.78 1.05 -3.47
CA ALA A 196 -17.82 -0.30 -2.87
C ALA A 196 -16.65 -1.18 -3.35
N ARG A 197 -16.16 -1.01 -4.58
CA ARG A 197 -14.96 -1.69 -5.08
C ARG A 197 -13.68 -1.12 -4.47
N TRP A 198 -13.61 0.20 -4.31
CA TRP A 198 -12.50 0.88 -3.64
C TRP A 198 -12.36 0.44 -2.18
N GLU A 199 -13.44 0.47 -1.40
CA GLU A 199 -13.45 0.08 0.02
C GLU A 199 -12.96 -1.36 0.25
N ARG A 200 -13.23 -2.27 -0.70
CA ARG A 200 -12.72 -3.66 -0.64
C ARG A 200 -11.22 -3.78 -0.99
N ARG A 201 -10.67 -2.81 -1.74
CA ARG A 201 -9.27 -2.83 -2.20
C ARG A 201 -8.36 -1.97 -1.34
N ASP A 202 -8.89 -0.95 -0.66
CA ASP A 202 -8.10 -0.02 0.14
C ASP A 202 -7.38 -0.72 1.30
N THR A 203 -6.06 -0.80 1.20
CA THR A 203 -5.17 -1.41 2.19
C THR A 203 -5.33 -0.76 3.56
N ILE A 204 -5.53 0.58 3.62
CA ILE A 204 -5.73 1.28 4.90
C ILE A 204 -7.01 0.79 5.59
N ALA A 205 -8.12 0.72 4.85
CA ALA A 205 -9.40 0.25 5.39
C ALA A 205 -9.34 -1.22 5.81
N ARG A 206 -8.70 -2.08 5.02
CA ARG A 206 -8.50 -3.50 5.33
C ARG A 206 -7.69 -3.69 6.61
N ASP A 207 -6.57 -2.99 6.76
CA ASP A 207 -5.73 -3.07 7.95
C ASP A 207 -6.41 -2.51 9.20
N ALA A 208 -7.27 -1.49 9.05
CA ALA A 208 -8.10 -0.99 10.14
C ALA A 208 -9.13 -2.03 10.60
N ALA A 209 -9.85 -2.65 9.66
CA ALA A 209 -10.84 -3.69 9.97
C ALA A 209 -10.21 -4.92 10.64
N LEU A 210 -9.02 -5.35 10.19
CA LEU A 210 -8.30 -6.45 10.82
C LEU A 210 -7.90 -6.13 12.27
N ARG A 211 -7.42 -4.92 12.54
CA ARG A 211 -7.07 -4.48 13.90
C ARG A 211 -8.28 -4.43 14.82
N GLU A 212 -9.43 -3.99 14.31
CA GLU A 212 -10.70 -3.99 15.06
C GLU A 212 -11.13 -5.42 15.43
N LEU A 213 -11.09 -6.35 14.47
CA LEU A 213 -11.42 -7.76 14.72
C LEU A 213 -10.51 -8.41 15.77
N VAL A 214 -9.21 -8.09 15.74
CA VAL A 214 -8.25 -8.57 16.76
C VAL A 214 -8.59 -8.01 18.13
N ALA A 215 -8.86 -6.70 18.23
CA ALA A 215 -9.22 -6.05 19.49
C ALA A 215 -10.51 -6.62 20.11
N ASP A 216 -11.51 -6.92 19.26
CA ASP A 216 -12.76 -7.55 19.67
C ASP A 216 -12.56 -8.96 20.23
N GLU A 217 -11.73 -9.77 19.58
CA GLU A 217 -11.43 -11.13 20.03
C GLU A 217 -10.68 -11.11 21.38
N GLU A 218 -9.71 -10.22 21.53
CA GLU A 218 -9.02 -10.01 22.80
C GLU A 218 -9.97 -9.55 23.91
N HIS A 219 -10.94 -8.69 23.57
CA HIS A 219 -11.96 -8.26 24.52
C HIS A 219 -12.86 -9.42 24.96
N ARG A 220 -13.35 -10.25 24.04
CA ARG A 220 -14.16 -11.45 24.36
C ARG A 220 -13.40 -12.42 25.25
N ARG A 221 -12.12 -12.68 24.96
CA ARG A 221 -11.26 -13.54 25.79
C ARG A 221 -11.10 -13.02 27.22
N ARG A 222 -10.89 -11.71 27.38
CA ARG A 222 -10.82 -11.07 28.70
C ARG A 222 -12.12 -11.24 29.49
N ILE A 223 -13.27 -11.05 28.84
CA ILE A 223 -14.58 -11.26 29.48
C ILE A 223 -14.75 -12.74 29.90
N GLN A 224 -14.43 -13.68 29.03
CA GLN A 224 -14.55 -15.11 29.33
C GLN A 224 -13.65 -15.53 30.50
N ALA A 225 -12.40 -15.05 30.54
CA ALA A 225 -11.49 -15.29 31.64
C ALA A 225 -12.03 -14.73 32.97
N ALA A 226 -12.51 -13.48 32.97
CA ALA A 226 -13.09 -12.86 34.15
C ALA A 226 -14.35 -13.58 34.65
N LEU A 227 -15.20 -14.08 33.74
CA LEU A 227 -16.37 -14.88 34.11
C LEU A 227 -15.97 -16.26 34.68
N ALA A 228 -14.95 -16.91 34.11
CA ALA A 228 -14.45 -18.18 34.61
C ALA A 228 -13.84 -18.03 36.01
N GLU A 229 -13.05 -16.98 36.24
CA GLU A 229 -12.46 -16.64 37.55
C GLU A 229 -13.55 -16.39 38.60
N LYS A 230 -14.57 -15.58 38.27
CA LYS A 230 -15.72 -15.35 39.17
C LYS A 230 -16.45 -16.65 39.52
N ARG A 231 -16.71 -17.51 38.53
CA ARG A 231 -17.35 -18.82 38.78
C ARG A 231 -16.48 -19.72 39.66
N ALA A 232 -15.17 -19.73 39.45
CA ALA A 232 -14.25 -20.50 40.27
C ALA A 232 -14.22 -20.00 41.72
N ALA A 233 -14.20 -18.67 41.92
CA ALA A 233 -14.26 -18.06 43.25
C ALA A 233 -15.59 -18.38 43.97
N GLU A 234 -16.72 -18.31 43.26
CA GLU A 234 -18.03 -18.68 43.83
C GLU A 234 -18.12 -20.17 44.20
N ALA A 235 -17.57 -21.06 43.38
CA ALA A 235 -17.54 -22.49 43.68
C ALA A 235 -16.69 -22.78 44.93
N ALA A 236 -15.51 -22.16 45.03
CA ALA A 236 -14.63 -22.30 46.19
C ALA A 236 -15.30 -21.79 47.49
N ALA A 237 -16.00 -20.66 47.43
CA ALA A 237 -16.71 -20.10 48.57
C ALA A 237 -17.90 -20.96 49.04
N ARG A 238 -18.56 -21.70 48.14
CA ARG A 238 -19.64 -22.64 48.51
C ARG A 238 -19.10 -23.89 49.21
N TYR A 239 -17.98 -24.44 48.76
CA TYR A 239 -17.37 -25.62 49.37
C TYR A 239 -16.74 -25.35 50.75
N SER A 240 -16.38 -24.11 51.08
CA SER A 240 -15.85 -23.77 52.40
C SER A 240 -16.92 -23.53 53.49
N HIS A 241 -18.20 -23.56 53.12
CA HIS A 241 -19.32 -23.28 54.03
C HIS A 241 -20.16 -24.52 54.39
N GLU A 242 -19.75 -25.71 53.95
CA GLU A 242 -20.21 -27.04 54.39
C GLU A 242 -19.20 -27.65 55.37
#